data_AF-X1CWP8-F1
#
_entry.id   AF-X1CWP8-F1
#
_cell.length_a   1.000
_cell.length_b   1.000
_cell.length_c   1.000
_cell.angle_alpha   90.00
_cell.angle_beta   90.00
_cell.angle_gamma   90.00
#
_symmetry.space_group_name_H-M   'P 1'
#
loop_
_entity.id
_entity.type
_entity.pdbx_description
1 polymer ?
#
loop_
_entity_poly.entity_id
_entity_poly.type
_entity_poly.pdbx_seq_one_letter_code
_entity_poly.pdbx_strand_id
1 'polypeptide(L)'
;MTREWSAIVLAGGKGKRLMPLTSLIPKPLVKVTNVPMVDYAIAHLIYADIKHIVLALAYKGEILKKYIEKTWTPDRLGDVELECEIQESKGTADAYRLLSDHIDSENVVISMADIVTNLPMKEFMTFHSEKGGLATISMKTVESHFTLFFSLKR
;
A
#
# COMPACT_ATOMS: atom_id res chain seq x y z
N MET A 1 14.30 -18.80 -10.53
CA MET A 1 13.79 -19.26 -9.22
C MET A 1 12.64 -18.33 -8.90
N THR A 2 11.40 -18.82 -8.92
CA THR A 2 10.21 -18.02 -8.59
C THR A 2 10.25 -17.63 -7.12
N ARG A 3 9.96 -16.36 -6.82
CA ARG A 3 9.90 -15.87 -5.43
C ARG A 3 8.65 -16.44 -4.75
N GLU A 4 8.67 -16.63 -3.43
CA GLU A 4 7.49 -17.12 -2.72
C GLU A 4 6.43 -16.02 -2.57
N TRP A 5 6.88 -14.80 -2.26
CA TRP A 5 6.01 -13.66 -1.96
C TRP A 5 6.48 -12.39 -2.68
N SER A 6 5.51 -11.67 -3.27
CA SER A 6 5.66 -10.28 -3.71
C SER A 6 4.56 -9.43 -3.09
N ALA A 7 4.70 -8.12 -3.17
CA ALA A 7 3.69 -7.18 -2.71
C ALA A 7 3.35 -6.14 -3.77
N ILE A 8 2.06 -5.79 -3.82
CA ILE A 8 1.58 -4.61 -4.53
C ILE A 8 1.09 -3.59 -3.50
N VAL A 9 1.64 -2.39 -3.57
CA VAL A 9 1.24 -1.26 -2.72
C VAL A 9 0.43 -0.28 -3.55
N LEU A 10 -0.85 -0.15 -3.23
CA LEU A 10 -1.78 0.71 -3.94
C LEU A 10 -1.69 2.15 -3.42
N ALA A 11 -1.23 3.07 -4.27
CA ALA A 11 -0.93 4.45 -3.90
C ALA A 11 -1.72 5.51 -4.69
N GLY A 12 -2.86 5.13 -5.30
CA GLY A 12 -3.63 6.01 -6.18
C GLY A 12 -4.61 6.99 -5.52
N GLY A 13 -4.71 7.01 -4.18
CA GLY A 13 -5.74 7.76 -3.46
C GLY A 13 -5.60 9.28 -3.55
N LYS A 14 -6.63 9.97 -4.10
CA LYS A 14 -6.69 11.46 -4.16
C LYS A 14 -6.77 12.14 -2.79
N GLY A 15 -7.20 11.42 -1.74
CA GLY A 15 -7.26 11.96 -0.38
C GLY A 15 -8.12 13.22 -0.20
N LYS A 16 -9.26 13.33 -0.91
CA LYS A 16 -10.11 14.54 -0.93
C LYS A 16 -10.54 15.04 0.45
N ARG A 17 -10.73 14.14 1.42
CA ARG A 17 -11.11 14.48 2.81
C ARG A 17 -10.01 15.20 3.60
N LEU A 18 -8.76 15.15 3.12
CA LEU A 18 -7.61 15.80 3.74
C LEU A 18 -7.22 17.10 3.02
N MET A 19 -8.08 17.64 2.16
CA MET A 19 -7.84 18.96 1.58
C MET A 19 -7.85 20.03 2.69
N PRO A 20 -6.98 21.07 2.62
CA PRO A 20 -6.12 21.41 1.49
C PRO A 20 -4.78 20.67 1.43
N LEU A 21 -4.40 19.87 2.44
CA LEU A 21 -3.08 19.23 2.49
C LEU A 21 -2.78 18.37 1.25
N THR A 22 -3.77 17.60 0.79
CA THR A 22 -3.64 16.72 -0.38
C THR A 22 -3.75 17.44 -1.73
N SER A 23 -3.98 18.76 -1.74
CA SER A 23 -3.89 19.55 -2.98
C SER A 23 -2.43 19.79 -3.38
N LEU A 24 -1.53 19.84 -2.39
CA LEU A 24 -0.11 20.06 -2.59
C LEU A 24 0.62 18.73 -2.81
N ILE A 25 0.41 17.76 -1.91
CA ILE A 25 1.12 16.48 -1.90
C ILE A 25 0.17 15.28 -2.11
N PRO A 26 0.63 14.17 -2.73
CA PRO A 26 -0.15 12.93 -2.77
C PRO A 26 -0.41 12.41 -1.36
N LYS A 27 -1.58 11.79 -1.11
CA LYS A 27 -1.97 11.30 0.22
C LYS A 27 -0.90 10.42 0.88
N PRO A 28 -0.24 9.46 0.20
CA PRO A 28 0.80 8.63 0.80
C PRO A 28 2.00 9.40 1.37
N LEU A 29 2.22 10.66 0.96
CA LEU A 29 3.27 11.52 1.51
C LEU A 29 2.85 12.33 2.75
N VAL A 30 1.58 12.26 3.15
CA VAL A 30 1.16 12.84 4.43
C VAL A 30 1.90 12.13 5.56
N LYS A 31 2.43 12.93 6.50
CA LYS A 31 3.28 12.43 7.58
C LYS A 31 2.46 12.00 8.79
N VAL A 32 2.78 10.84 9.33
CA VAL A 32 2.36 10.37 10.65
C VAL A 32 3.61 10.31 11.50
N THR A 33 3.61 10.98 12.66
CA THR A 33 4.80 11.11 13.52
C THR A 33 6.08 11.47 12.75
N ASN A 34 5.98 12.48 11.86
CA ASN A 34 7.06 12.99 11.00
C ASN A 34 7.54 12.07 9.87
N VAL A 35 6.98 10.87 9.70
CA VAL A 35 7.34 9.94 8.62
C VAL A 35 6.18 9.79 7.63
N PRO A 36 6.41 9.85 6.31
CA PRO A 36 5.38 9.59 5.31
C PRO A 36 4.71 8.22 5.44
N MET A 37 3.39 8.15 5.24
CA MET A 37 2.64 6.89 5.34
C MET A 37 3.16 5.79 4.42
N VAL A 38 3.59 6.14 3.21
CA VAL A 38 4.16 5.18 2.26
C VAL A 38 5.42 4.48 2.80
N ASP A 39 6.22 5.17 3.62
CA ASP A 39 7.44 4.58 4.17
C ASP A 39 7.11 3.53 5.24
N TYR A 40 6.02 3.71 5.99
CA TYR A 40 5.52 2.68 6.90
C TYR A 40 5.08 1.44 6.13
N ALA A 41 4.36 1.61 5.01
CA ALA A 41 3.90 0.48 4.20
C ALA A 41 5.07 -0.30 3.61
N ILE A 42 6.06 0.38 3.03
CA ILE A 42 7.25 -0.28 2.45
C ILE A 42 8.07 -0.97 3.56
N ALA A 43 8.38 -0.25 4.65
CA ALA A 43 9.14 -0.81 5.77
C ALA A 43 8.45 -2.03 6.39
N HIS A 44 7.13 -2.02 6.48
CA HIS A 44 6.35 -3.13 7.02
C HIS A 44 6.44 -4.40 6.16
N LEU A 45 6.44 -4.25 4.83
CA LEU A 45 6.60 -5.36 3.89
C LEU A 45 8.04 -5.90 3.89
N ILE A 46 9.04 -5.01 3.92
CA ILE A 46 10.45 -5.41 4.05
C ILE A 46 10.69 -6.16 5.36
N TYR A 47 10.12 -5.67 6.47
CA TYR A 47 10.19 -6.34 7.76
C TYR A 47 9.54 -7.74 7.74
N ALA A 48 8.58 -7.94 6.85
CA ALA A 48 7.93 -9.23 6.60
C ALA A 48 8.73 -10.18 5.68
N ASP A 49 9.95 -9.79 5.28
CA ASP A 49 10.82 -10.53 4.33
C ASP A 49 10.29 -10.59 2.89
N ILE A 50 9.45 -9.61 2.49
CA ILE A 50 9.02 -9.46 1.11
C ILE A 50 10.09 -8.69 0.33
N LYS A 51 10.67 -9.37 -0.66
CA LYS A 51 11.81 -8.87 -1.44
C LYS A 51 11.42 -8.23 -2.76
N HIS A 52 10.16 -8.35 -3.16
CA HIS A 52 9.65 -7.76 -4.38
C HIS A 52 8.42 -6.93 -4.08
N ILE A 53 8.50 -5.61 -4.29
CA ILE A 53 7.45 -4.66 -3.96
C ILE A 53 7.21 -3.74 -5.16
N VAL A 54 5.98 -3.74 -5.68
CA VAL A 54 5.56 -2.87 -6.78
C VAL A 54 4.56 -1.84 -6.26
N LEU A 55 4.86 -0.55 -6.45
CA LEU A 55 3.96 0.55 -6.08
C LEU A 55 3.11 0.96 -7.28
N ALA A 56 1.79 0.84 -7.13
CA ALA A 56 0.80 1.33 -8.10
C ALA A 56 0.50 2.82 -7.84
N LEU A 57 1.17 3.70 -8.57
CA LEU A 57 1.05 5.15 -8.45
C LEU A 57 -0.04 5.69 -9.40
N ALA A 58 -0.80 6.70 -8.95
CA ALA A 58 -1.74 7.40 -9.84
C ALA A 58 -1.72 8.92 -9.61
N TYR A 59 -2.66 9.46 -8.83
CA TYR A 59 -2.76 10.91 -8.61
C TYR A 59 -1.46 11.51 -8.05
N LYS A 60 -0.87 12.48 -8.77
CA LYS A 60 0.44 13.07 -8.47
C LYS A 60 1.57 12.02 -8.35
N GLY A 61 1.47 10.93 -9.12
CA GLY A 61 2.41 9.80 -9.12
C GLY A 61 3.87 10.23 -9.30
N GLU A 62 4.15 11.20 -10.17
CA GLU A 62 5.49 11.75 -10.39
C GLU A 62 6.15 12.30 -9.12
N ILE A 63 5.37 12.97 -8.26
CA ILE A 63 5.89 13.52 -6.99
C ILE A 63 6.22 12.37 -6.03
N LEU A 64 5.35 11.37 -5.98
CA LEU A 64 5.54 10.20 -5.12
C LEU A 64 6.73 9.36 -5.60
N LYS A 65 6.83 9.09 -6.91
CA LYS A 65 7.95 8.35 -7.52
C LYS A 65 9.29 8.99 -7.19
N LYS A 66 9.42 10.31 -7.43
CA LYS A 66 10.64 11.06 -7.08
C LYS A 66 10.99 11.00 -5.59
N TYR A 67 9.98 11.02 -4.71
CA TYR A 67 10.21 10.87 -3.28
C TYR A 67 10.76 9.48 -2.95
N ILE A 68 10.14 8.42 -3.50
CA ILE A 68 10.53 7.03 -3.25
C ILE A 68 11.93 6.77 -3.77
N GLU A 69 12.25 7.11 -5.02
CA GLU A 69 13.58 6.95 -5.62
C GLU A 69 14.67 7.67 -4.82
N LYS A 70 14.36 8.83 -4.23
CA LYS A 70 15.29 9.57 -3.38
C LYS A 70 15.48 8.92 -1.99
N THR A 71 14.43 8.30 -1.46
CA THR A 71 14.34 7.87 -0.05
C THR A 71 14.74 6.41 0.15
N TRP A 72 14.43 5.56 -0.82
CA TRP A 72 14.65 4.12 -0.85
C TRP A 72 15.75 3.79 -1.85
N THR A 73 16.97 4.19 -1.52
CA THR A 73 18.17 3.92 -2.33
C THR A 73 18.56 2.43 -2.23
N PRO A 74 19.37 1.91 -3.19
CA PRO A 74 19.86 0.53 -3.14
C PRO A 74 20.50 0.16 -1.78
N ASP A 75 21.27 1.07 -1.18
CA ASP A 75 21.89 0.84 0.14
C ASP A 75 20.86 0.62 1.26
N ARG A 76 19.70 1.27 1.16
CA ARG A 76 18.61 1.14 2.14
C ARG A 76 17.73 -0.07 1.87
N LEU A 77 17.57 -0.45 0.60
CA LEU A 77 16.76 -1.57 0.17
C LEU A 77 17.48 -2.91 0.35
N GLY A 78 18.81 -2.95 0.28
CA GLY A 78 19.56 -4.20 0.33
C GLY A 78 19.22 -5.09 -0.87
N ASP A 79 18.65 -6.26 -0.62
CA ASP A 79 18.22 -7.23 -1.64
C ASP A 79 16.75 -7.07 -2.07
N VAL A 80 16.08 -6.01 -1.60
CA VAL A 80 14.69 -5.71 -1.97
C VAL A 80 14.62 -4.98 -3.31
N GLU A 81 13.83 -5.52 -4.23
CA GLU A 81 13.43 -4.89 -5.48
C GLU A 81 12.16 -4.05 -5.26
N LEU A 82 12.27 -2.74 -5.51
CA LEU A 82 11.20 -1.77 -5.33
C LEU A 82 10.90 -1.07 -6.66
N GLU A 83 9.73 -1.38 -7.24
CA GLU A 83 9.26 -0.80 -8.49
C GLU A 83 8.19 0.27 -8.25
N CYS A 84 8.11 1.24 -9.16
CA CYS A 84 7.16 2.34 -9.09
C CYS A 84 6.53 2.58 -10.46
N GLU A 85 5.29 2.15 -10.62
CA GLU A 85 4.55 2.23 -11.87
C GLU A 85 3.44 3.28 -11.77
N ILE A 86 3.47 4.24 -12.70
CA ILE A 86 2.45 5.28 -12.80
C ILE A 86 1.41 4.83 -13.80
N GLN A 87 0.17 4.70 -13.35
CA GLN A 87 -0.90 4.10 -14.13
C GLN A 87 -2.24 4.82 -13.94
N GLU A 88 -3.04 4.80 -15.01
CA GLU A 88 -4.42 5.28 -15.00
C GLU A 88 -5.40 4.12 -14.80
N SER A 89 -5.60 3.71 -13.56
CA SER A 89 -6.54 2.65 -13.21
C SER A 89 -7.97 3.17 -13.04
N LYS A 90 -8.98 2.38 -13.42
CA LYS A 90 -10.40 2.66 -13.15
C LYS A 90 -10.83 2.37 -11.71
N GLY A 91 -9.95 1.77 -10.91
CA GLY A 91 -10.17 1.45 -9.51
C GLY A 91 -9.07 0.53 -8.96
N THR A 92 -9.20 0.14 -7.70
CA THR A 92 -8.24 -0.71 -6.99
C THR A 92 -7.98 -2.05 -7.68
N ALA A 93 -9.04 -2.76 -8.10
CA ALA A 93 -8.88 -4.05 -8.76
C ALA A 93 -8.23 -3.92 -10.15
N ASP A 94 -8.57 -2.86 -10.89
CA ASP A 94 -7.94 -2.57 -12.17
C ASP A 94 -6.47 -2.17 -12.00
N ALA A 95 -6.14 -1.48 -10.90
CA ALA A 95 -4.77 -1.13 -10.59
C ALA A 95 -3.90 -2.36 -10.34
N TYR A 96 -4.43 -3.36 -9.63
CA TYR A 96 -3.79 -4.65 -9.48
C TYR A 96 -3.64 -5.38 -10.83
N ARG A 97 -4.71 -5.44 -11.63
CA ARG A 97 -4.73 -6.13 -12.93
C ARG A 97 -3.66 -5.58 -13.89
N LEU A 98 -3.40 -4.28 -13.87
CA LEU A 98 -2.36 -3.66 -14.71
C LEU A 98 -0.93 -4.06 -14.30
N LEU A 99 -0.73 -4.51 -13.06
CA LEU A 99 0.56 -4.91 -12.51
C LEU A 99 0.71 -6.42 -12.38
N SER A 100 -0.26 -7.23 -12.81
CA SER A 100 -0.18 -8.69 -12.65
C SER A 100 1.06 -9.27 -13.32
N ASP A 101 1.47 -8.69 -14.44
CA ASP A 101 2.59 -9.18 -15.24
C ASP A 101 3.95 -8.80 -14.64
N HIS A 102 3.97 -7.87 -13.67
CA HIS A 102 5.16 -7.54 -12.89
C HIS A 102 5.39 -8.55 -11.75
N ILE A 103 4.40 -9.36 -11.37
CA ILE A 103 4.52 -10.26 -10.22
C ILE A 103 5.07 -11.61 -10.66
N ASP A 104 6.22 -11.99 -10.10
CA ASP A 104 6.96 -13.22 -10.40
C ASP A 104 6.91 -14.26 -9.26
N SER A 105 5.96 -14.09 -8.33
CA SER A 105 5.77 -14.94 -7.16
C SER A 105 4.49 -15.75 -7.17
N GLU A 106 4.47 -16.83 -6.37
CA GLU A 106 3.28 -17.67 -6.18
C GLU A 106 2.19 -16.93 -5.38
N ASN A 107 2.59 -16.21 -4.34
CA ASN A 107 1.67 -15.47 -3.48
C ASN A 107 1.90 -13.95 -3.60
N VAL A 108 0.82 -13.17 -3.44
CA VAL A 108 0.87 -11.71 -3.51
C VAL A 108 0.17 -11.08 -2.31
N VAL A 109 0.86 -10.12 -1.67
CA VAL A 109 0.27 -9.26 -0.64
C VAL A 109 -0.20 -7.96 -1.29
N ILE A 110 -1.48 -7.62 -1.12
CA ILE A 110 -2.01 -6.33 -1.56
C ILE A 110 -2.13 -5.41 -0.34
N SER A 111 -1.39 -4.31 -0.32
CA SER A 111 -1.38 -3.32 0.75
C SER A 111 -1.76 -1.93 0.24
N MET A 112 -2.18 -1.05 1.14
CA MET A 112 -2.53 0.33 0.83
C MET A 112 -1.42 1.27 1.33
N ALA A 113 -1.02 2.24 0.51
CA ALA A 113 0.05 3.18 0.85
C ALA A 113 -0.36 4.24 1.90
N ASP A 114 -1.62 4.24 2.33
CA ASP A 114 -2.21 5.23 3.24
C ASP A 114 -2.72 4.63 4.56
N ILE A 115 -2.28 3.40 4.89
CA ILE A 115 -2.56 2.72 6.15
C ILE A 115 -1.27 2.52 6.92
N VAL A 116 -1.25 2.99 8.17
CA VAL A 116 -0.21 2.66 9.14
C VAL A 116 -0.76 1.58 10.08
N THR A 117 -0.11 0.43 10.13
CA THR A 117 -0.59 -0.74 10.88
C THR A 117 0.56 -1.49 11.53
N ASN A 118 0.25 -2.20 12.62
CA ASN A 118 1.13 -3.14 13.30
C ASN A 118 0.69 -4.59 13.08
N LEU A 119 -0.05 -4.88 12.01
CA LEU A 119 -0.45 -6.24 11.62
C LEU A 119 0.82 -7.14 11.60
N PRO A 120 0.84 -8.27 12.33
CA PRO A 120 1.96 -9.21 12.27
C PRO A 120 1.97 -9.91 10.90
N MET A 121 2.63 -9.27 9.92
CA MET A 121 2.52 -9.66 8.51
C MET A 121 3.06 -11.08 8.25
N LYS A 122 4.12 -11.48 8.95
CA LYS A 122 4.65 -12.86 8.85
C LYS A 122 3.62 -13.90 9.28
N GLU A 123 2.98 -13.70 10.43
CA GLU A 123 1.92 -14.59 10.92
C GLU A 123 0.71 -14.60 9.98
N PHE A 124 0.37 -13.44 9.41
CA PHE A 124 -0.69 -13.32 8.41
C PHE A 124 -0.39 -14.13 7.13
N MET A 125 0.85 -14.03 6.63
CA MET A 125 1.33 -14.80 5.48
C MET A 125 1.35 -16.31 5.77
N THR A 126 1.89 -16.71 6.93
CA THR A 126 1.90 -18.12 7.37
C THR A 126 0.47 -18.66 7.47
N PHE A 127 -0.46 -17.91 8.06
CA PHE A 127 -1.86 -18.30 8.15
C PHE A 127 -2.48 -18.54 6.77
N HIS A 128 -2.19 -17.68 5.78
CA HIS A 128 -2.68 -17.86 4.42
C HIS A 128 -2.18 -19.18 3.82
N SER A 129 -0.87 -19.44 3.89
CA SER A 129 -0.25 -20.67 3.39
C SER A 129 -0.80 -21.93 4.07
N GLU A 130 -1.00 -21.90 5.39
CA GLU A 130 -1.53 -23.03 6.15
C GLU A 130 -2.99 -23.35 5.82
N LYS A 131 -3.81 -22.34 5.52
CA LYS A 131 -5.23 -22.52 5.20
C LYS A 131 -5.47 -22.88 3.75
N GLY A 132 -4.57 -22.52 2.84
CA GLY A 132 -4.70 -22.80 1.40
C GLY A 132 -5.96 -22.19 0.77
N GLY A 133 -6.48 -21.10 1.35
CA GLY A 133 -7.66 -20.41 0.82
C GLY A 133 -7.30 -19.52 -0.37
N LEU A 134 -8.27 -19.22 -1.24
CA LEU A 134 -8.04 -18.34 -2.41
C LEU A 134 -7.59 -16.93 -2.04
N ALA A 135 -8.02 -16.42 -0.88
CA ALA A 135 -7.65 -15.11 -0.36
C ALA A 135 -7.78 -15.09 1.16
N THR A 136 -6.94 -14.28 1.81
CA THR A 136 -7.06 -13.94 3.23
C THR A 136 -7.16 -12.43 3.36
N ILE A 137 -8.08 -11.95 4.20
CA ILE A 137 -8.33 -10.52 4.39
C ILE A 137 -8.07 -10.18 5.86
N SER A 138 -7.21 -9.17 6.09
CA SER A 138 -7.00 -8.65 7.44
C SER A 138 -8.18 -7.78 7.86
N MET A 139 -8.69 -8.00 9.07
CA MET A 139 -9.85 -7.29 9.61
C MET A 139 -9.51 -6.72 10.98
N LYS A 140 -10.01 -5.51 11.25
CA LYS A 140 -9.96 -4.90 12.58
C LYS A 140 -11.38 -4.61 13.02
N THR A 141 -11.78 -5.16 14.16
CA THR A 141 -13.06 -4.81 14.79
C THR A 141 -12.99 -3.35 15.21
N VAL A 142 -13.98 -2.57 14.77
CA VAL A 142 -14.16 -1.18 15.17
C VAL A 142 -15.50 -1.06 15.86
N GLU A 143 -15.57 -0.25 16.92
CA GLU A 143 -16.86 0.12 17.49
C GLU A 143 -17.64 0.92 16.44
N SER A 144 -18.89 0.52 16.22
CA SER A 144 -19.77 1.15 15.23
C SER A 144 -20.04 2.60 15.62
N HIS A 145 -19.37 3.54 14.96
CA HIS A 145 -19.73 4.95 15.01
C HIS A 145 -20.69 5.21 13.83
N PHE A 146 -21.95 4.83 13.99
CA PHE A 146 -23.02 5.40 13.18
C PHE A 146 -23.07 6.90 13.50
N THR A 147 -22.38 7.72 12.70
CA THR A 147 -22.63 9.16 12.71
C THR A 147 -24.02 9.37 12.11
N LEU A 148 -25.04 9.39 12.97
CA LEU A 148 -26.37 9.88 12.66
C LEU A 148 -26.26 11.36 12.25
N PHE A 149 -26.02 11.61 10.96
CA PHE A 149 -26.34 12.90 10.35
C PHE A 149 -27.86 13.00 10.20
N PHE A 150 -28.57 13.21 11.31
CA PHE A 150 -29.89 13.84 11.25
C PHE A 150 -29.66 15.29 10.81
N SER A 151 -29.72 15.52 9.51
CA SER A 151 -29.98 16.86 8.96
C SER A 151 -31.39 17.27 9.40
N LEU A 152 -31.50 17.85 10.60
CA LEU A 152 -32.61 18.73 10.96
C LEU A 152 -32.52 19.96 10.07
N LYS A 153 -33.10 19.86 8.87
CA LYS A 153 -33.63 21.03 8.19
C LYS A 153 -34.84 21.47 9.02
N ARG A 154 -34.67 22.51 9.82
CA ARG A 154 -35.75 23.44 10.16
C ARG A 154 -35.76 24.54 9.12
#